data_AF-A0A916B490-F1
#
_entry.id   AF-A0A916B490-F1
#
_cell.length_a   1.000
_cell.length_b   1.000
_cell.length_c   1.000
_cell.angle_alpha   90.00
_cell.angle_beta   90.00
_cell.angle_gamma   90.00
#
_symmetry.space_group_name_H-M   'P 1'
#
loop_
_entity.id
_entity.type
_entity.pdbx_description
1 polymer ?
#
loop_
_entity_poly.entity_id
_entity_poly.type
_entity_poly.pdbx_seq_one_letter_code
_entity_poly.pdbx_strand_id
1 'polypeptide(L)' 'VWIWIAMNRETREIVAYACGDRSEDTCRILWDHVPSAYKEAIVFSDYWNAYQAVIPSEQHRPVGK' A
#
# COMPACT_ATOMS: atom_id res chain seq x y z
N VAL A 1 -11.19 10.59 -9.26
CA VAL A 1 -10.82 10.22 -7.89
C VAL A 1 -10.44 8.74 -7.89
N TRP A 2 -9.27 8.42 -7.36
CA TRP A 2 -8.75 7.06 -7.19
C TRP A 2 -8.87 6.65 -5.72
N ILE A 3 -9.14 5.38 -5.45
CA ILE A 3 -9.18 4.81 -4.10
C ILE A 3 -8.02 3.83 -3.98
N TRP A 4 -7.15 4.10 -3.02
CA TRP A 4 -6.10 3.18 -2.61
C TRP A 4 -6.60 2.34 -1.44
N ILE A 5 -6.31 1.04 -1.45
CA ILE A 5 -6.76 0.09 -0.45
C ILE A 5 -5.56 -0.75 -0.02
N ALA A 6 -5.31 -0.84 1.28
CA ALA A 6 -4.45 -1.85 1.86
C ALA A 6 -5.35 -2.97 2.40
N MET A 7 -5.12 -4.20 1.94
CA MET A 7 -5.93 -5.37 2.29
C MET A 7 -5.04 -6.45 2.90
N ASN A 8 -5.50 -7.04 4.00
CA ASN A 8 -4.91 -8.25 4.52
C ASN A 8 -5.22 -9.42 3.56
N ARG A 9 -4.19 -10.08 3.03
CA ARG A 9 -4.34 -11.15 2.04
C ARG A 9 -5.05 -12.41 2.60
N GLU A 10 -4.85 -12.71 3.88
CA GLU A 10 -5.40 -13.91 4.52
C GLU A 10 -6.88 -13.73 4.86
N THR A 11 -7.22 -12.62 5.51
CA THR A 11 -8.59 -12.34 5.99
C THR A 11 -9.45 -11.60 4.98
N ARG A 12 -8.84 -10.96 3.97
CA ARG A 12 -9.47 -10.04 3.00
C ARG A 12 -10.06 -8.78 3.63
N GLU A 13 -9.68 -8.47 4.86
CA GLU A 13 -10.09 -7.23 5.51
C GLU A 13 -9.36 -6.04 4.91
N ILE A 14 -10.07 -4.94 4.72
CA ILE A 14 -9.47 -3.65 4.39
C ILE A 14 -8.95 -3.05 5.69
N VAL A 15 -7.64 -2.86 5.77
CA VAL A 15 -6.97 -2.37 6.98
C VAL A 15 -6.68 -0.87 6.92
N ALA A 16 -6.63 -0.30 5.72
CA ALA A 16 -6.51 1.14 5.48
C ALA A 16 -7.00 1.51 4.07
N TYR A 17 -7.38 2.78 3.89
CA TYR A 17 -7.72 3.34 2.59
C TYR A 17 -7.32 4.83 2.51
N ALA A 18 -7.19 5.34 1.29
CA ALA A 18 -7.03 6.76 1.00
C ALA A 18 -7.70 7.10 -0.34
N CYS A 19 -8.33 8.28 -0.40
CA CYS A 19 -8.97 8.79 -1.61
C CYS A 19 -8.17 9.97 -2.17
N GLY A 20 -7.89 9.96 -3.47
CA GLY A 20 -7.13 11.03 -4.11
C GLY A 20 -6.84 10.74 -5.58
N ASP A 21 -5.57 10.79 -5.95
CA ASP A 21 -5.07 10.50 -7.29
C ASP A 21 -4.08 9.32 -7.25
N ARG A 22 -3.36 9.06 -8.35
CA ARG A 22 -2.36 7.98 -8.43
C ARG A 22 -0.93 8.45 -8.08
N SER A 23 -0.79 9.55 -7.33
CA SER A 23 0.50 10.13 -6.95
C SER A 23 1.14 9.40 -5.77
N GLU A 24 2.43 9.71 -5.55
CA GLU A 24 3.18 9.31 -4.35
C GLU A 24 2.57 9.90 -3.08
N ASP A 25 2.08 11.15 -3.13
CA ASP A 25 1.50 11.82 -1.97
C ASP A 25 0.25 11.08 -1.45
N THR A 26 -0.67 10.71 -2.35
CA THR A 26 -1.84 9.90 -1.96
C THR A 26 -1.43 8.51 -1.47
N CYS A 27 -0.35 7.93 -2.02
CA CYS A 27 0.19 6.65 -1.56
C CYS A 27 0.81 6.76 -0.14
N ARG A 28 1.50 7.85 0.18
CA ARG A 28 2.00 8.12 1.55
C ARG A 28 0.86 8.22 2.55
N ILE A 29 -0.22 8.91 2.19
CA ILE A 29 -1.42 8.97 3.04
C ILE A 29 -1.97 7.57 3.31
N LEU A 30 -2.07 6.70 2.29
CA LEU A 30 -2.46 5.31 2.50
C LEU A 30 -1.52 4.62 3.49
N TRP A 31 -0.21 4.70 3.27
CA TRP A 31 0.79 4.04 4.10
C TRP A 31 0.75 4.54 5.55
N ASP A 32 0.54 5.83 5.77
CA ASP A 32 0.40 6.41 7.11
C ASP A 32 -0.84 5.90 7.85
N HIS A 33 -1.93 5.63 7.14
CA HIS A 33 -3.13 5.01 7.69
C HIS A 33 -2.99 3.51 8.00
N VAL A 34 -2.00 2.82 7.42
CA VAL A 34 -1.77 1.39 7.74
C VAL A 34 -1.41 1.24 9.22
N PRO A 35 -2.12 0.41 10.00
CA PRO A 35 -1.78 0.21 11.41
C PRO A 35 -0.35 -0.33 11.57
N SER A 36 0.35 0.07 12.63
CA SER A 36 1.75 -0.33 12.87
C SER A 36 1.96 -1.85 12.85
N ALA A 37 1.01 -2.63 13.37
CA ALA A 37 1.03 -4.08 13.34
C ALA A 37 1.11 -4.68 11.91
N TYR A 38 0.61 -3.95 10.91
CA TYR A 38 0.68 -4.35 9.49
C TYR A 38 1.89 -3.75 8.75
N LYS A 39 2.52 -2.70 9.31
CA LYS A 39 3.71 -2.08 8.71
C LYS A 39 4.96 -2.94 8.81
N GLU A 40 4.92 -4.07 9.51
CA GLU A 40 6.00 -5.07 9.53
C GLU A 40 5.80 -6.20 8.51
N ALA A 41 4.62 -6.26 7.87
CA ALA A 41 4.27 -7.31 6.93
C ALA A 41 4.92 -7.13 5.55
N ILE A 42 4.97 -8.21 4.78
CA ILE A 42 5.36 -8.17 3.37
C ILE A 42 4.22 -7.57 2.54
N VAL A 43 4.55 -6.56 1.74
CA VAL A 43 3.57 -5.82 0.94
C VAL A 43 3.68 -6.24 -0.53
N PHE A 44 2.59 -6.74 -1.08
CA PHE A 44 2.46 -7.07 -2.49
C PHE A 44 1.71 -5.97 -3.22
N SER A 45 2.28 -5.46 -4.31
CA SER A 45 1.63 -4.49 -5.20
C SER A 45 2.02 -4.75 -6.65
N ASP A 46 1.49 -3.98 -7.59
CA ASP A 46 2.03 -3.92 -8.94
C ASP A 46 3.33 -3.08 -8.99
N TYR A 47 3.86 -2.88 -10.20
CA TYR A 47 5.11 -2.15 -10.44
C TYR A 47 4.96 -0.62 -10.46
N TRP A 48 3.84 -0.06 -9.98
CA TRP A 48 3.64 1.39 -10.00
C TRP A 48 4.66 2.12 -9.11
N ASN A 49 5.31 3.17 -9.66
CA ASN A 49 6.43 3.86 -9.01
C ASN A 49 6.09 4.40 -7.61
N ALA A 50 4.85 4.83 -7.39
CA ALA A 50 4.45 5.36 -6.08
C ALA A 50 4.62 4.35 -4.94
N TYR A 51 4.40 3.05 -5.20
CA TYR A 51 4.60 2.02 -4.19
C TYR A 51 6.08 1.90 -3.79
N GLN A 52 6.98 1.95 -4.77
CA GLN A 52 8.43 1.85 -4.56
C GLN A 52 8.99 3.07 -3.80
N ALA A 53 8.38 4.24 -3.96
CA ALA A 53 8.79 5.47 -3.29
C ALA A 53 8.31 5.58 -1.83
N VAL A 54 7.32 4.76 -1.44
CA VAL A 54 6.62 4.90 -0.15
C VAL A 54 6.82 3.69 0.76
N ILE A 55 6.80 2.48 0.21
CA ILE A 55 6.90 1.24 0.98
C ILE A 55 8.39 0.86 1.14
N PRO A 56 8.86 0.51 2.35
CA PRO A 56 10.23 0.06 2.57
C PRO A 56 10.63 -1.09 1.64
N SER A 57 11.82 -1.00 1.05
CA SER A 57 12.28 -1.95 0.03
C SER A 57 12.48 -3.38 0.56
N GLU A 58 12.71 -3.51 1.86
CA GLU A 58 12.82 -4.79 2.56
C GLU A 58 11.48 -5.55 2.61
N GLN A 59 10.38 -4.80 2.57
CA GLN A 59 9.01 -5.31 2.68
C GLN A 59 8.30 -5.38 1.32
N HIS A 60 8.66 -4.50 0.38
CA HIS A 60 7.98 -4.36 -0.89
C HIS A 60 8.29 -5.49 -1.87
N ARG A 61 7.25 -6.18 -2.33
CA ARG A 61 7.31 -7.25 -3.35
C ARG A 61 6.40 -6.87 -4.52
N PRO A 62 6.92 -6.10 -5.50
CA PRO A 62 6.16 -5.82 -6.71
C PRO A 62 5.99 -7.11 -7.53
N VAL A 63 4.75 -7.42 -7.89
CA VAL A 63 4.37 -8.64 -8.62
C VAL A 63 3.55 -8.29 -9.85
N GLY A 64 3.75 -9.05 -10.93
CA GLY A 64 2.90 -9.02 -12.11
C GLY A 64 1.51 -9.62 -11.84
N LYS A 65 0.61 -9.43 -12.81
CA LYS A 65 -0.65 -10.17 -12.83
C LYS A 65 -0.45 -11.63 -13.21
#